data_AF-A0A512C8X0-F1
#
_entry.id   AF-A0A512C8X0-F1
#
_cell.length_a   1.000
_cell.length_b   1.000
_cell.length_c   1.000
_cell.angle_alpha   90.00
_cell.angle_beta   90.00
_cell.angle_gamma   90.00
#
_symmetry.space_group_name_H-M   'P 1'
#
loop_
_entity.id
_entity.type
_entity.pdbx_description
1 polymer ?
#
loop_
_entity_poly.entity_id
_entity_poly.type
_entity_poly.pdbx_seq_one_letter_code
_entity_poly.pdbx_strand_id
1 'polypeptide(L)' 'MAIERHLLKGTLNQYIEAIFHFKDFMTKHSIERVVPTGNVFIIFELDGFLRNTYDNEILKPIAFI' A
#
# COMPACT_ATOMS: atom_id res chain seq x y z
N MET A 1 7.56 13.10 -12.34
CA MET A 1 7.52 11.80 -11.65
C MET A 1 8.81 11.06 -11.96
N ALA A 2 9.65 10.84 -10.94
CA ALA A 2 10.88 10.09 -11.07
C ALA A 2 10.82 8.84 -10.16
N ILE A 3 11.33 7.71 -10.65
CA ILE A 3 11.51 6.51 -9.83
C ILE A 3 12.83 6.66 -9.09
N GLU A 4 12.78 6.66 -7.77
CA GLU A 4 13.96 6.63 -6.91
C GLU A 4 14.16 5.23 -6.35
N ARG A 5 15.37 4.68 -6.50
CA ARG A 5 15.76 3.36 -6.00
C ARG A 5 16.62 3.51 -4.75
N HIS A 6 16.42 2.61 -3.80
CA HIS A 6 17.20 2.56 -2.57
C HIS A 6 18.15 1.37 -2.59
N LEU A 7 19.41 1.62 -2.22
CA LEU A 7 20.37 0.54 -2.03
C LEU A 7 20.07 -0.18 -0.72
N LEU A 8 19.79 -1.47 -0.82
CA LEU A 8 19.61 -2.33 0.35
C LEU A 8 20.94 -2.57 1.04
N LYS A 9 20.96 -2.45 2.37
CA LYS A 9 22.15 -2.66 3.20
C LYS A 9 21.81 -3.61 4.35
N GLY A 10 22.81 -4.36 4.80
CA GLY A 10 22.67 -5.31 5.92
C GLY A 10 21.74 -6.48 5.60
N THR A 11 21.08 -7.01 6.63
CA THR A 11 20.26 -8.23 6.55
C THR A 11 19.07 -8.12 5.59
N LEU A 12 18.56 -6.91 5.33
CA LEU A 12 17.42 -6.70 4.44
C LEU A 12 17.69 -7.16 3.00
N ASN A 13 18.96 -7.12 2.55
CA ASN A 13 19.36 -7.59 1.23
C ASN A 13 19.22 -9.12 1.05
N GLN A 14 18.93 -9.87 2.12
CA GLN A 14 18.69 -11.31 2.06
C GLN A 14 17.23 -11.66 1.73
N TYR A 15 16.30 -10.73 1.99
CA TYR A 15 14.86 -11.00 1.92
C TYR A 15 14.13 -10.11 0.92
N ILE A 16 14.73 -8.98 0.56
CA ILE A 16 14.12 -7.97 -0.30
C ILE A 16 15.01 -7.83 -1.53
N GLU A 17 14.43 -8.00 -2.71
CA GLU A 17 15.15 -7.87 -3.97
C GLU A 17 15.36 -6.40 -4.37
N ALA A 18 14.34 -5.56 -4.18
CA ALA A 18 14.41 -4.15 -4.54
C ALA A 18 13.45 -3.29 -3.71
N ILE A 19 13.88 -2.06 -3.42
CA ILE A 19 13.02 -0.99 -2.89
C ILE A 19 13.10 0.19 -3.86
N PHE A 20 11.95 0.66 -4.31
CA PHE A 20 11.82 1.86 -5.10
C PHE A 20 10.54 2.59 -4.75
N HIS A 21 10.51 3.90 -5.00
CA HIS A 21 9.32 4.72 -4.83
C HIS A 21 9.23 5.78 -5.92
N PHE A 22 8.01 6.27 -6.16
CA PHE A 22 7.77 7.36 -7.08
C PHE A 22 7.80 8.68 -6.30
N LYS A 23 8.80 9.51 -6.60
CA LYS A 23 8.89 10.85 -6.03
C LYS A 23 7.88 11.78 -6.69
N ASP A 24 7.24 12.61 -5.86
CA ASP A 24 6.16 13.53 -6.24
C ASP A 24 4.98 12.83 -6.92
N PHE A 25 4.70 11.59 -6.50
CA PHE A 25 3.54 10.86 -6.99
C PHE A 25 2.26 11.43 -6.37
N MET A 26 1.50 12.14 -7.18
CA MET A 26 0.13 12.51 -6.86
C MET A 26 -0.78 11.37 -7.27
N THR A 27 -1.39 10.70 -6.30
CA THR A 27 -2.38 9.65 -6.55
C THR A 27 -3.56 10.26 -7.30
N LYS A 28 -3.76 9.85 -8.55
CA LYS A 28 -5.03 10.07 -9.21
C LYS A 28 -6.01 9.08 -8.59
N HIS A 29 -7.06 9.56 -7.93
CA HIS A 29 -8.13 8.68 -7.49
C HIS A 29 -8.69 7.97 -8.72
N SER A 30 -8.50 6.65 -8.78
CA SER A 30 -9.06 5.81 -9.82
C SER A 30 -9.75 4.64 -9.14
N ILE A 31 -10.96 4.34 -9.63
CA ILE A 31 -11.72 3.18 -9.19
C ILE A 31 -11.37 2.09 -10.20
N GLU A 32 -10.47 1.19 -9.82
CA GLU A 32 -10.15 0.02 -10.64
C GLU A 32 -11.04 -1.16 -10.27
N ARG A 33 -11.58 -1.81 -11.29
CA ARG A 33 -12.29 -3.08 -11.13
C ARG A 33 -11.23 -4.19 -11.09
N VAL A 34 -10.86 -4.61 -9.89
CA VAL A 34 -9.87 -5.68 -9.70
C VAL A 34 -10.45 -7.00 -10.20
N VAL A 35 -9.82 -7.60 -11.21
CA VAL A 35 -10.09 -8.99 -11.63
C VAL A 35 -9.20 -9.90 -10.77
N PRO A 36 -9.74 -10.94 -10.12
CA PRO A 36 -8.95 -11.82 -9.27
C PRO A 36 -7.93 -12.60 -10.12
N THR A 37 -6.65 -12.22 -10.01
CA THR A 37 -5.53 -12.81 -10.76
C THR A 37 -4.71 -13.81 -9.93
N GLY A 38 -5.07 -14.01 -8.66
CA GLY A 38 -4.28 -14.82 -7.71
C GLY A 38 -3.12 -14.07 -7.05
N ASN A 39 -2.89 -12.81 -7.42
CA ASN A 39 -1.91 -11.94 -6.77
C ASN A 39 -2.45 -11.46 -5.41
N VAL A 40 -1.59 -11.46 -4.40
CA VAL A 40 -1.85 -10.84 -3.09
C VAL A 40 -1.11 -9.52 -3.04
N PHE A 41 -1.85 -8.42 -2.85
CA PHE A 41 -1.29 -7.10 -2.63
C PHE A 41 -1.39 -6.77 -1.14
N ILE A 42 -0.25 -6.50 -0.50
CA ILE A 42 -0.21 -6.00 0.87
C ILE A 42 0.10 -4.51 0.79
N ILE A 43 -0.82 -3.69 1.27
CA ILE A 43 -0.69 -2.23 1.26
C ILE A 43 -0.40 -1.79 2.68
N PHE A 44 0.69 -1.03 2.86
CA PHE A 44 1.02 -0.38 4.11
C PHE A 44 0.86 1.12 3.95
N GLU A 45 0.06 1.74 4.81
CA GLU A 45 -0.17 3.18 4.81
C GLU A 45 0.43 3.75 6.11
N LEU A 46 1.45 4.61 5.97
CA LEU A 46 2.24 5.16 7.08
C LEU A 46 1.93 6.65 7.29
N ASP A 47 0.65 7.01 7.31
CA ASP A 47 0.17 8.39 7.43
C ASP A 47 -0.30 8.76 8.84
N GLY A 48 -0.28 7.80 9.78
CA GLY A 48 -0.69 8.01 11.16
C GLY A 48 -2.20 8.17 11.34
N PHE A 49 -3.00 7.94 10.28
CA PHE A 49 -4.45 7.96 10.37
C PHE A 49 -4.98 6.59 10.77
N LEU A 50 -5.80 6.56 11.83
CA LEU A 50 -6.57 5.38 12.20
C LEU A 50 -7.61 5.13 11.11
N ARG A 51 -7.48 4.00 10.40
CA ARG A 51 -8.49 3.58 9.43
C ARG A 51 -9.49 2.66 10.12
N ASN A 52 -10.76 3.02 9.96
CA ASN A 52 -11.86 2.16 10.38
C ASN A 52 -12.32 1.38 9.16
N THR A 53 -12.39 0.05 9.28
CA THR A 53 -13.16 -0.76 8.34
C THR A 53 -14.61 -0.63 8.73
N TYR A 54 -15.50 -0.23 7.81
CA TYR A 54 -16.92 -0.09 8.09
C TYR A 54 -17.73 -1.25 7.51
N ASP A 55 -18.77 -1.65 8.24
CA ASP A 55 -19.81 -2.49 7.69
C ASP A 55 -20.64 -1.71 6.67
N ASN A 56 -20.88 -2.29 5.49
CA ASN A 56 -21.55 -1.61 4.39
C ASN A 56 -23.05 -1.39 4.60
N GLU A 57 -23.69 -2.14 5.50
CA GLU A 57 -25.12 -2.01 5.78
C GLU A 57 -25.39 -1.03 6.92
N ILE A 58 -24.66 -1.18 8.02
CA ILE A 58 -24.89 -0.36 9.22
C ILE A 58 -23.99 0.88 9.30
N LEU A 59 -22.98 0.98 8.42
CA LEU A 59 -21.99 2.07 8.36
C LEU A 59 -21.29 2.32 9.72
N LYS A 60 -21.07 1.24 10.48
CA LYS A 60 -20.35 1.27 11.76
C LYS A 60 -18.98 0.58 11.63
N PRO A 61 -17.97 1.01 12.40
CA PRO A 61 -16.67 0.36 12.41
C PRO A 61 -16.79 -1.11 12.85
N ILE A 62 -16.16 -2.02 12.11
CA ILE A 62 -16.06 -3.45 12.42
C ILE A 62 -14.64 -3.88 12.80
N ALA A 63 -13.63 -3.11 12.40
CA ALA A 63 -12.24 -3.34 12.81
C ALA A 63 -11.41 -2.06 12.67
N PHE A 64 -10.35 -1.97 13.47
CA PHE A 64 -9.31 -0.96 13.37
C PHE A 64 -8.10 -1.59 12.67
N ILE A 65 -7.50 -0.87 11.73
CA ILE A 65 -6.26 -1.24 11.05
C ILE A 65 -5.27 -0.09 11.20
#